data_AF-A0A7Y5F2C3-F1
#
_entry.id   AF-A0A7Y5F2C3-F1
#
_cell.length_a   1.000
_cell.length_b   1.000
_cell.length_c   1.000
_cell.angle_alpha   90.00
_cell.angle_beta   90.00
_cell.angle_gamma   90.00
#
_symmetry.space_group_name_H-M   'P 1'
#
loop_
_entity.id
_entity.type
_entity.pdbx_description
1 polymer ?
#
loop_
_entity_poly.entity_id
_entity_poly.type
_entity_poly.pdbx_seq_one_letter_code
_entity_poly.pdbx_strand_id
1 'polypeptide(L)'
;MPPSTFTPSPFCPPPLLSAPHVQTLLPYVLRNGKGVTLRRERITLPDGDFLDLDFADLPRHGVHQNSPPSPTEDERRSWPLVLLLHGLEGNTHSGYIFETIRHLAGYGIPSVPLNHRGCSGEPNRSPRAYHSGETRDLAFVVAWLGEKFPGRRLMAVGFSMGANMLIKYLGERGSDTPLRAGVAVSPPFDLGRGSDRMAEGFNNLYTQTFLRRLKRKTVAKTALYQGILDVPTVLAARTLRGFDNAFLAPVYGFRDADDYYTQASSGQFLAGIRVPTLIIRAKDDPFFDPADIPYAVLNANPFLTPAIPEKGGHVGFMEGVGKFWAEREAARFLNLNTADTKEHEERN
;
A
#
# COMPACT_ATOMS: atom_id res chain seq x y z
N MET A 1 -13.90 17.81 7.32
CA MET A 1 -13.23 18.50 8.44
C MET A 1 -11.74 18.20 8.39
N PRO A 2 -10.85 19.14 8.77
CA PRO A 2 -9.44 18.81 9.00
C PRO A 2 -9.32 17.70 10.07
N PRO A 3 -8.27 16.88 10.03
CA PRO A 3 -8.15 15.69 10.87
C PRO A 3 -8.19 16.03 12.36
N SER A 4 -8.71 15.10 13.16
CA SER A 4 -8.34 14.97 14.58
C SER A 4 -6.81 15.01 14.69
N THR A 5 -6.24 15.82 15.59
CA THR A 5 -4.79 15.99 15.74
C THR A 5 -4.11 14.68 16.12
N PHE A 6 -3.72 13.89 15.12
CA PHE A 6 -2.91 12.69 15.30
C PHE A 6 -1.44 13.07 15.38
N THR A 7 -0.78 12.65 16.45
CA THR A 7 0.66 12.80 16.61
C THR A 7 1.28 11.40 16.64
N PRO A 8 2.10 11.04 15.63
CA PRO A 8 2.82 9.77 15.62
C PRO A 8 3.69 9.63 16.87
N SER A 9 3.74 8.43 17.46
CA SER A 9 4.74 8.16 18.50
C SER A 9 6.17 8.22 17.92
N PRO A 10 7.20 8.61 18.68
CA PRO A 10 8.58 8.55 18.20
C PRO A 10 8.94 7.11 17.78
N PHE A 11 9.62 6.96 16.64
CA PHE A 11 10.17 5.68 16.22
C PHE A 11 11.57 5.48 16.82
N CYS A 12 11.75 4.37 17.56
CA CYS A 12 13.01 4.06 18.23
C CYS A 12 13.58 2.70 17.76
N PRO A 13 14.39 2.66 16.69
CA PRO A 13 15.00 1.41 16.24
C PRO A 13 16.07 0.92 17.22
N PRO A 14 16.26 -0.40 17.42
CA PRO A 14 17.36 -0.93 18.21
C PRO A 14 18.70 -0.45 17.63
N PRO A 15 19.63 0.10 18.44
CA PRO A 15 20.85 0.74 17.93
C PRO A 15 21.65 -0.14 16.95
N LEU A 16 21.81 -1.43 17.28
CA LEU A 16 22.54 -2.41 16.48
C LEU A 16 21.80 -2.90 15.23
N LEU A 17 20.50 -2.61 15.12
CA LEU A 17 19.65 -3.02 13.99
C LEU A 17 19.15 -1.81 13.19
N SER A 18 19.78 -0.64 13.35
CA SER A 18 19.29 0.63 12.82
C SER A 18 19.78 0.98 11.40
N ALA A 19 20.62 0.13 10.80
CA ALA A 19 21.10 0.34 9.43
C ALA A 19 19.95 0.16 8.40
N PRO A 20 19.95 0.93 7.30
CA PRO A 20 18.79 1.00 6.39
C PRO A 20 18.46 -0.33 5.72
N HIS A 21 19.47 -1.06 5.24
CA HIS A 21 19.26 -2.40 4.67
C HIS A 21 18.86 -3.43 5.71
N VAL A 22 19.34 -3.32 6.95
CA VAL A 22 18.96 -4.21 8.05
C VAL A 22 17.49 -3.99 8.40
N GLN A 23 17.07 -2.73 8.56
CA GLN A 23 15.67 -2.38 8.75
C GLN A 23 14.79 -2.80 7.57
N THR A 24 15.32 -2.87 6.35
CA THR A 24 14.55 -3.33 5.19
C THR A 24 14.40 -4.86 5.15
N LEU A 25 15.49 -5.59 5.41
CA LEU A 25 15.56 -7.05 5.23
C LEU A 25 15.10 -7.84 6.46
N LEU A 26 15.49 -7.42 7.66
CA LEU A 26 15.21 -8.19 8.88
C LEU A 26 13.70 -8.28 9.16
N PRO A 27 12.91 -7.18 9.09
CA PRO A 27 11.46 -7.24 9.27
C PRO A 27 10.76 -8.04 8.17
N TYR A 28 11.29 -8.05 6.94
CA TYR A 28 10.77 -8.90 5.86
C TYR A 28 10.85 -10.39 6.22
N VAL A 29 11.87 -10.81 6.97
CA VAL A 29 12.05 -12.20 7.41
C VAL A 29 11.29 -12.51 8.72
N LEU A 30 11.26 -11.57 9.67
CA LEU A 30 10.70 -11.81 11.00
C LEU A 30 9.16 -11.76 11.04
N ARG A 31 8.54 -10.92 10.21
CA ARG A 31 7.08 -10.84 10.11
C ARG A 31 6.54 -12.15 9.54
N ASN A 32 5.48 -12.68 10.15
CA ASN A 32 4.88 -13.93 9.73
C ASN A 32 3.36 -13.86 9.78
N GLY A 33 2.67 -14.83 9.17
CA GLY A 33 1.20 -14.92 9.14
C GLY A 33 0.56 -15.76 10.23
N LYS A 34 1.32 -16.19 11.26
CA LYS A 34 0.79 -17.09 12.29
C LYS A 34 -0.42 -16.46 13.01
N GLY A 35 -1.52 -17.21 13.11
CA GLY A 35 -2.73 -16.78 13.81
C GLY A 35 -3.64 -15.84 13.02
N VAL A 36 -3.35 -15.56 11.74
CA VAL A 36 -4.25 -14.83 10.85
C VAL A 36 -4.84 -15.82 9.84
N THR A 37 -6.17 -15.83 9.74
CA THR A 37 -6.90 -16.62 8.74
C THR A 37 -7.46 -15.67 7.68
N LEU A 38 -7.29 -16.05 6.42
CA LEU A 38 -7.74 -15.29 5.27
C LEU A 38 -8.76 -16.10 4.48
N ARG A 39 -9.93 -15.52 4.21
CA ARG A 39 -10.95 -16.09 3.32
C ARG A 39 -10.95 -15.33 2.00
N ARG A 40 -10.54 -16.02 0.93
CA ARG A 40 -10.51 -15.45 -0.41
C ARG A 40 -11.90 -15.28 -1.01
N GLU A 41 -12.10 -14.17 -1.69
CA GLU A 41 -13.24 -13.90 -2.56
C GLU A 41 -12.73 -13.28 -3.87
N ARG A 42 -13.08 -13.90 -5.00
CA ARG A 42 -12.73 -13.42 -6.33
C ARG A 42 -13.81 -12.49 -6.85
N ILE A 43 -13.41 -11.34 -7.37
CA ILE A 43 -14.29 -10.42 -8.09
C ILE A 43 -13.91 -10.37 -9.55
N THR A 44 -14.91 -10.26 -10.42
CA THR A 44 -14.70 -10.11 -11.88
C THR A 44 -14.69 -8.62 -12.22
N LEU A 45 -13.69 -8.20 -12.98
CA LEU A 45 -13.54 -6.82 -13.43
C LEU A 45 -14.34 -6.58 -14.73
N PRO A 46 -14.66 -5.31 -15.06
CA PRO A 46 -15.40 -4.99 -16.29
C PRO A 46 -14.69 -5.41 -17.58
N ASP A 47 -13.36 -5.58 -17.55
CA ASP A 47 -12.56 -6.06 -18.68
C ASP A 47 -12.47 -7.60 -18.78
N GLY A 48 -13.29 -8.33 -17.99
CA GLY A 48 -13.35 -9.80 -17.97
C GLY A 48 -12.24 -10.47 -17.16
N ASP A 49 -11.31 -9.68 -16.61
CA ASP A 49 -10.25 -10.15 -15.72
C ASP A 49 -10.77 -10.32 -14.28
N PHE A 50 -9.88 -10.59 -13.33
CA PHE A 50 -10.26 -10.76 -11.93
C PHE A 50 -9.27 -10.13 -10.95
N LEU A 51 -9.77 -9.87 -9.74
CA LEU A 51 -8.97 -9.60 -8.55
C LEU A 51 -9.41 -10.52 -7.41
N ASP A 52 -8.48 -10.87 -6.54
CA ASP A 52 -8.75 -11.70 -5.37
C ASP A 52 -8.58 -10.86 -4.09
N LEU A 53 -9.65 -10.77 -3.32
CA LEU A 53 -9.68 -10.11 -2.02
C LEU A 53 -9.66 -11.17 -0.92
N ASP A 54 -8.74 -11.02 0.03
CA ASP A 54 -8.60 -11.94 1.14
C ASP A 54 -9.17 -11.28 2.40
N PHE A 55 -10.37 -11.67 2.81
CA PHE A 55 -11.02 -11.17 4.01
C PHE A 55 -10.33 -11.77 5.24
N ALA A 56 -9.75 -10.91 6.08
CA ALA A 56 -9.14 -11.37 7.32
C ALA A 56 -10.22 -11.63 8.38
N ASP A 57 -10.18 -12.82 8.96
CA ASP A 57 -10.93 -13.07 10.18
C ASP A 57 -10.28 -12.29 11.33
N LEU A 58 -11.10 -11.61 12.13
CA LEU A 58 -10.62 -10.96 13.34
C LEU A 58 -10.09 -12.04 14.29
N PRO A 59 -8.78 -12.09 14.62
CA PRO A 59 -8.30 -12.95 15.69
C PRO A 59 -9.06 -12.59 16.97
N ARG A 60 -9.93 -13.50 17.43
CA ARG A 60 -10.88 -13.24 18.54
C ARG A 60 -10.20 -13.07 19.91
N HIS A 61 -8.88 -13.20 19.99
CA HIS A 61 -8.13 -13.10 21.24
C HIS A 61 -6.73 -12.48 21.03
N GLY A 62 -6.37 -11.50 21.88
CA GLY A 62 -5.01 -11.49 22.45
C GLY A 62 -4.10 -10.29 22.20
N VAL A 63 -4.53 -9.14 21.64
CA VAL A 63 -3.60 -7.99 21.49
C VAL A 63 -3.74 -6.96 22.60
N HIS A 64 -4.94 -6.75 23.14
CA HIS A 64 -5.17 -5.81 24.25
C HIS A 64 -6.13 -6.40 25.29
N GLN A 65 -5.74 -6.34 26.58
CA GLN A 65 -6.52 -6.85 27.72
C GLN A 65 -7.90 -6.18 27.90
N ASN A 66 -8.15 -5.07 27.17
CA ASN A 66 -9.39 -4.31 27.16
C ASN A 66 -10.13 -4.42 25.81
N SER A 67 -10.09 -5.59 25.16
CA SER A 67 -10.82 -5.77 23.89
C SER A 67 -12.33 -5.55 24.14
N PRO A 68 -12.99 -4.63 23.41
CA PRO A 68 -14.40 -4.37 23.62
C PRO A 68 -15.25 -5.62 23.32
N PRO A 69 -16.45 -5.74 23.91
CA PRO A 69 -17.37 -6.82 23.61
C PRO A 69 -17.64 -6.91 22.10
N SER A 70 -18.01 -8.11 21.62
CA SER A 70 -18.35 -8.30 20.21
C SER A 70 -19.46 -7.32 19.81
N PRO A 71 -19.29 -6.52 18.73
CA PRO A 71 -20.26 -5.50 18.35
C PRO A 71 -21.63 -6.12 18.06
N THR A 72 -22.70 -5.40 18.35
CA THR A 72 -24.08 -5.72 17.90
C THR A 72 -24.15 -5.77 16.36
N GLU A 73 -25.23 -6.32 15.80
CA GLU A 73 -25.38 -6.36 14.33
C GLU A 73 -25.41 -4.97 13.69
N ASP A 74 -26.01 -3.98 14.37
CA ASP A 74 -26.06 -2.59 13.89
C ASP A 74 -24.69 -1.92 13.96
N GLU A 75 -23.93 -2.14 15.04
CA GLU A 75 -22.55 -1.66 15.14
C GLU A 75 -21.67 -2.29 14.05
N ARG A 76 -21.86 -3.58 13.73
CA ARG A 76 -21.17 -4.26 12.62
C ARG A 76 -21.50 -3.70 11.24
N ARG A 77 -22.67 -3.08 11.06
CA ARG A 77 -23.07 -2.42 9.80
C ARG A 77 -22.40 -1.06 9.64
N SER A 78 -22.17 -0.34 10.75
CA SER A 78 -21.41 0.93 10.74
C SER A 78 -19.90 0.77 10.88
N TRP A 79 -19.42 -0.43 11.24
CA TRP A 79 -18.02 -0.66 11.58
C TRP A 79 -17.10 -0.38 10.38
N PRO A 80 -15.96 0.29 10.58
CA PRO A 80 -14.99 0.55 9.52
C PRO A 80 -14.48 -0.73 8.85
N LEU A 81 -14.09 -0.63 7.59
CA LEU A 81 -13.41 -1.69 6.84
C LEU A 81 -12.15 -1.12 6.20
N VAL A 82 -11.02 -1.79 6.40
CA VAL A 82 -9.73 -1.31 5.90
C VAL A 82 -9.22 -2.16 4.74
N LEU A 83 -9.09 -1.57 3.56
CA LEU A 83 -8.46 -2.19 2.39
C LEU A 83 -6.94 -2.13 2.52
N LEU A 84 -6.23 -3.25 2.33
CA LEU A 84 -4.77 -3.29 2.42
C LEU A 84 -4.14 -3.54 1.04
N LEU A 85 -3.23 -2.66 0.62
CA LEU A 85 -2.57 -2.68 -0.69
C LEU A 85 -1.08 -3.02 -0.53
N HIS A 86 -0.66 -4.16 -1.09
CA HIS A 86 0.72 -4.59 -1.03
C HIS A 86 1.63 -3.84 -2.02
N GLY A 87 2.94 -3.91 -1.77
CA GLY A 87 3.99 -3.36 -2.64
C GLY A 87 4.32 -4.23 -3.85
N LEU A 88 5.35 -3.82 -4.61
CA LEU A 88 5.78 -4.50 -5.84
C LEU A 88 6.12 -5.97 -5.58
N GLU A 89 5.56 -6.86 -6.40
CA GLU A 89 5.73 -8.32 -6.34
C GLU A 89 5.47 -8.94 -4.96
N GLY A 90 4.66 -8.26 -4.15
CA GLY A 90 4.05 -8.79 -2.94
C GLY A 90 2.70 -9.47 -3.21
N ASN A 91 2.02 -9.81 -2.13
CA ASN A 91 0.64 -10.29 -2.11
C ASN A 91 0.06 -10.12 -0.69
N THR A 92 -1.14 -10.65 -0.47
CA THR A 92 -1.83 -10.62 0.83
C THR A 92 -1.14 -11.38 1.95
N HIS A 93 -0.17 -12.24 1.63
CA HIS A 93 0.64 -12.99 2.60
C HIS A 93 1.97 -12.28 2.94
N SER A 94 2.14 -11.03 2.50
CA SER A 94 3.30 -10.24 2.89
C SER A 94 3.28 -9.97 4.40
N GLY A 95 4.44 -10.06 5.05
CA GLY A 95 4.52 -9.95 6.51
C GLY A 95 3.89 -8.66 7.08
N TYR A 96 4.13 -7.50 6.45
CA TYR A 96 3.56 -6.22 6.90
C TYR A 96 2.03 -6.17 6.75
N ILE A 97 1.44 -6.93 5.82
CA ILE A 97 -0.01 -7.08 5.70
C ILE A 97 -0.53 -7.82 6.94
N PHE A 98 0.10 -8.93 7.32
CA PHE A 98 -0.28 -9.68 8.52
C PHE A 98 -0.14 -8.85 9.80
N GLU A 99 0.95 -8.10 9.96
CA GLU A 99 1.09 -7.23 11.15
C GLU A 99 0.05 -6.12 11.18
N THR A 100 -0.28 -5.53 10.03
CA THR A 100 -1.35 -4.53 9.94
C THR A 100 -2.71 -5.13 10.31
N ILE A 101 -3.02 -6.34 9.83
CA ILE A 101 -4.25 -7.08 10.22
C ILE A 101 -4.29 -7.26 11.74
N ARG A 102 -3.19 -7.69 12.37
CA ARG A 102 -3.14 -7.89 13.83
C ARG A 102 -3.39 -6.60 14.61
N HIS A 103 -2.75 -5.51 14.22
CA HIS A 103 -2.93 -4.23 14.89
C HIS A 103 -4.34 -3.68 14.71
N LEU A 104 -4.92 -3.78 13.50
CA LEU A 104 -6.32 -3.39 13.25
C LEU A 104 -7.30 -4.26 14.04
N ALA A 105 -7.07 -5.56 14.10
CA ALA A 105 -7.88 -6.48 14.89
C ALA A 105 -7.83 -6.18 16.40
N GLY A 106 -6.71 -5.64 16.90
CA GLY A 106 -6.61 -5.13 18.27
C GLY A 106 -7.59 -3.99 18.59
N TYR A 107 -8.05 -3.26 17.57
CA TYR A 107 -9.12 -2.26 17.64
C TYR A 107 -10.48 -2.80 17.17
N GLY A 108 -10.59 -4.11 16.90
CA GLY A 108 -11.77 -4.73 16.33
C GLY A 108 -12.02 -4.37 14.86
N ILE A 109 -11.10 -3.70 14.17
CA ILE A 109 -11.28 -3.20 12.80
C ILE A 109 -10.98 -4.32 11.79
N PRO A 110 -11.97 -4.82 11.03
CA PRO A 110 -11.75 -5.80 9.98
C PRO A 110 -10.99 -5.17 8.81
N SER A 111 -10.19 -6.01 8.15
CA SER A 111 -9.38 -5.61 7.02
C SER A 111 -9.45 -6.60 5.88
N VAL A 112 -9.31 -6.10 4.66
CA VAL A 112 -9.38 -6.87 3.42
C VAL A 112 -8.15 -6.57 2.58
N PRO A 113 -7.09 -7.37 2.72
CA PRO A 113 -6.00 -7.41 1.76
C PRO A 113 -6.46 -7.65 0.32
N LEU A 114 -6.00 -6.81 -0.61
CA LEU A 114 -6.18 -7.00 -2.04
C LEU A 114 -4.96 -7.68 -2.65
N ASN A 115 -5.16 -8.72 -3.47
CA ASN A 115 -4.15 -9.15 -4.42
C ASN A 115 -4.29 -8.32 -5.70
N HIS A 116 -3.22 -7.61 -6.07
CA HIS A 116 -3.15 -6.99 -7.39
C HIS A 116 -3.17 -8.07 -8.50
N ARG A 117 -3.48 -7.67 -9.75
CA ARG A 117 -3.56 -8.60 -10.89
C ARG A 117 -2.32 -9.50 -10.98
N GLY A 118 -2.52 -10.82 -10.99
CA GLY A 118 -1.44 -11.81 -11.11
C GLY A 118 -0.60 -12.01 -9.84
N CYS A 119 -1.06 -11.52 -8.68
CA CYS A 119 -0.35 -11.67 -7.40
C CYS A 119 -1.00 -12.69 -6.45
N SER A 120 -2.15 -13.26 -6.80
CA SER A 120 -2.88 -14.20 -5.94
C SER A 120 -2.45 -15.66 -6.06
N GLY A 121 -1.42 -15.95 -6.86
CA GLY A 121 -0.92 -17.30 -7.14
C GLY A 121 -1.32 -17.83 -8.53
N GLU A 122 -2.22 -17.14 -9.20
CA GLU A 122 -2.65 -17.43 -10.58
C GLU A 122 -2.38 -16.19 -11.45
N PRO A 123 -1.89 -16.36 -12.70
CA PRO A 123 -1.84 -15.27 -13.66
C PRO A 123 -3.23 -14.69 -13.94
N ASN A 124 -3.33 -13.38 -14.06
CA ASN A 124 -4.57 -12.73 -14.50
C ASN A 124 -4.84 -13.03 -16.00
N ARG A 125 -6.09 -12.88 -16.44
CA ARG A 125 -6.57 -13.36 -17.74
C ARG A 125 -6.18 -12.47 -18.92
N SER A 126 -5.89 -11.20 -18.66
CA SER A 126 -5.63 -10.20 -19.69
C SER A 126 -4.13 -9.88 -19.84
N PRO A 127 -3.72 -9.25 -20.97
CA PRO A 127 -2.37 -8.73 -21.13
C PRO A 127 -2.00 -7.70 -20.05
N ARG A 128 -2.99 -6.96 -19.52
CA ARG A 128 -2.82 -5.99 -18.44
C ARG A 128 -2.15 -6.63 -17.23
N ALA A 129 -1.44 -5.81 -16.47
CA ALA A 129 -0.78 -6.17 -15.21
C ALA A 129 -0.87 -5.00 -14.23
N TYR A 130 -0.82 -5.24 -12.93
CA TYR A 130 -0.78 -4.12 -11.99
C TYR A 130 0.49 -3.27 -12.19
N HIS A 131 0.40 -1.98 -11.86
CA HIS A 131 1.54 -1.07 -11.85
C HIS A 131 1.31 0.06 -10.81
N SER A 132 2.32 0.87 -10.54
CA SER A 132 2.28 1.90 -9.47
C SER A 132 1.16 2.93 -9.65
N GLY A 133 0.74 3.16 -10.89
CA GLY A 133 -0.26 4.16 -11.27
C GLY A 133 -1.68 3.60 -11.52
N GLU A 134 -1.90 2.31 -11.30
CA GLU A 134 -3.17 1.63 -11.63
C GLU A 134 -4.26 1.96 -10.59
N THR A 135 -4.89 3.12 -10.74
CA THR A 135 -5.95 3.59 -9.84
C THR A 135 -7.35 3.14 -10.27
N ARG A 136 -7.51 2.55 -11.46
CA ARG A 136 -8.83 2.09 -11.95
C ARG A 136 -9.26 0.82 -11.22
N ASP A 137 -8.35 -0.14 -11.07
CA ASP A 137 -8.61 -1.36 -10.30
C ASP A 137 -8.90 -1.02 -8.83
N LEU A 138 -8.14 -0.09 -8.23
CA LEU A 138 -8.40 0.39 -6.88
C LEU A 138 -9.78 1.05 -6.77
N ALA A 139 -10.14 1.95 -7.70
CA ALA A 139 -11.45 2.59 -7.72
C ALA A 139 -12.59 1.57 -7.81
N PHE A 140 -12.44 0.54 -8.65
CA PHE A 140 -13.42 -0.52 -8.79
C PHE A 140 -13.59 -1.30 -7.48
N VAL A 141 -12.50 -1.72 -6.85
CA VAL A 141 -12.53 -2.45 -5.57
C VAL A 141 -13.18 -1.63 -4.47
N VAL A 142 -12.85 -0.33 -4.38
CA VAL A 142 -13.42 0.55 -3.36
C VAL A 142 -14.93 0.72 -3.58
N ALA A 143 -15.39 0.91 -4.82
CA ALA A 143 -16.82 0.99 -5.14
C ALA A 143 -17.55 -0.33 -4.80
N TRP A 144 -16.98 -1.47 -5.22
CA TRP A 144 -17.53 -2.79 -4.95
C TRP A 144 -17.63 -3.09 -3.44
N LEU A 145 -16.63 -2.70 -2.65
CA LEU A 145 -16.67 -2.82 -1.19
C LEU A 145 -17.77 -1.96 -0.57
N GLY A 146 -18.00 -0.75 -1.12
CA GLY A 146 -19.07 0.15 -0.67
C GLY A 146 -20.46 -0.42 -0.95
N GLU A 147 -20.64 -1.06 -2.10
CA GLU A 147 -21.88 -1.75 -2.47
C GLU A 147 -22.10 -3.02 -1.64
N LYS A 148 -21.05 -3.82 -1.43
CA LYS A 148 -21.12 -5.08 -0.67
C LYS A 148 -21.37 -4.85 0.82
N PHE A 149 -20.82 -3.78 1.37
CA PHE A 149 -20.95 -3.43 2.79
C PHE A 149 -21.55 -2.02 2.95
N PRO A 150 -22.83 -1.84 2.60
CA PRO A 150 -23.47 -0.54 2.65
C PRO A 150 -23.45 0.01 4.07
N GLY A 151 -23.09 1.28 4.21
CA GLY A 151 -22.99 1.98 5.49
C GLY A 151 -21.64 1.83 6.21
N ARG A 152 -20.75 0.93 5.76
CA ARG A 152 -19.39 0.83 6.34
C ARG A 152 -18.51 1.98 5.89
N ARG A 153 -17.75 2.53 6.83
CA ARG A 153 -16.67 3.48 6.52
C ARG A 153 -15.50 2.73 5.90
N LEU A 154 -15.16 3.04 4.65
CA LEU A 154 -14.01 2.46 3.99
C LEU A 154 -12.76 3.29 4.27
N MET A 155 -11.66 2.64 4.58
CA MET A 155 -10.34 3.25 4.71
C MET A 155 -9.31 2.36 4.01
N ALA A 156 -8.08 2.85 3.80
CA ALA A 156 -7.05 2.05 3.15
C ALA A 156 -5.64 2.24 3.74
N VAL A 157 -4.84 1.20 3.67
CA VAL A 157 -3.39 1.26 3.92
C VAL A 157 -2.67 0.75 2.67
N GLY A 158 -1.71 1.52 2.17
CA GLY A 158 -0.83 1.11 1.10
C GLY A 158 0.62 1.04 1.56
N PHE A 159 1.37 0.06 1.03
CA PHE A 159 2.79 -0.12 1.29
C PHE A 159 3.61 0.00 0.00
N SER A 160 4.68 0.79 0.01
CA SER A 160 5.59 0.96 -1.12
C SER A 160 4.82 1.34 -2.40
N MET A 161 4.87 0.51 -3.44
CA MET A 161 4.05 0.68 -4.65
C MET A 161 2.53 0.80 -4.36
N GLY A 162 1.99 0.04 -3.41
CA GLY A 162 0.59 0.18 -2.99
C GLY A 162 0.30 1.52 -2.31
N ALA A 163 1.31 2.11 -1.64
CA ALA A 163 1.22 3.46 -1.07
C ALA A 163 1.22 4.53 -2.16
N ASN A 164 2.01 4.36 -3.22
CA ASN A 164 1.96 5.22 -4.42
C ASN A 164 0.56 5.24 -5.03
N MET A 165 0.02 4.04 -5.28
CA MET A 165 -1.29 3.85 -5.88
C MET A 165 -2.38 4.52 -5.02
N LEU A 166 -2.32 4.36 -3.69
CA LEU A 166 -3.25 4.98 -2.77
C LEU A 166 -3.18 6.51 -2.81
N ILE A 167 -1.98 7.10 -2.72
CA ILE A 167 -1.80 8.56 -2.77
C ILE A 167 -2.33 9.11 -4.09
N LYS A 168 -1.97 8.48 -5.22
CA LYS A 168 -2.45 8.88 -6.55
C LYS A 168 -3.97 8.84 -6.60
N TYR A 169 -4.59 7.74 -6.18
CA TYR A 169 -6.05 7.60 -6.15
C TYR A 169 -6.73 8.68 -5.28
N LEU A 170 -6.22 8.92 -4.07
CA LEU A 170 -6.77 9.93 -3.15
C LEU A 170 -6.62 11.34 -3.72
N GLY A 171 -5.50 11.63 -4.38
CA GLY A 171 -5.26 12.94 -4.99
C GLY A 171 -6.09 13.18 -6.25
N GLU A 172 -6.30 12.15 -7.09
CA GLU A 172 -7.18 12.22 -8.26
C GLU A 172 -8.65 12.38 -7.88
N ARG A 173 -9.08 11.71 -6.81
CA ARG A 173 -10.48 11.74 -6.35
C ARG A 173 -10.80 12.94 -5.48
N GLY A 174 -9.82 13.47 -4.75
CA GLY A 174 -10.03 14.57 -3.81
C GLY A 174 -11.18 14.28 -2.84
N SER A 175 -12.21 15.13 -2.84
CA SER A 175 -13.39 14.99 -1.99
C SER A 175 -14.39 13.94 -2.46
N ASP A 176 -14.28 13.48 -3.71
CA ASP A 176 -15.19 12.48 -4.31
C ASP A 176 -14.78 11.04 -3.95
N THR A 177 -13.69 10.85 -3.19
CA THR A 177 -13.30 9.53 -2.72
C THR A 177 -14.30 9.02 -1.69
N PRO A 178 -14.78 7.76 -1.79
CA PRO A 178 -15.57 7.12 -0.74
C PRO A 178 -14.72 6.70 0.46
N LEU A 179 -13.38 6.75 0.36
CA LEU A 179 -12.49 6.44 1.48
C LEU A 179 -12.52 7.58 2.52
N ARG A 180 -12.64 7.23 3.79
CA ARG A 180 -12.66 8.20 4.91
C ARG A 180 -11.28 8.57 5.42
N ALA A 181 -10.30 7.69 5.28
CA ALA A 181 -8.92 7.94 5.65
C ALA A 181 -7.96 6.99 4.90
N GLY A 182 -6.69 7.39 4.81
CA GLY A 182 -5.62 6.62 4.19
C GLY A 182 -4.35 6.56 5.04
N VAL A 183 -3.57 5.50 4.87
CA VAL A 183 -2.19 5.44 5.37
C VAL A 183 -1.26 4.98 4.25
N ALA A 184 -0.22 5.76 3.97
CA ALA A 184 0.78 5.46 2.95
C ALA A 184 2.13 5.19 3.62
N VAL A 185 2.60 3.95 3.57
CA VAL A 185 3.87 3.53 4.19
C VAL A 185 4.94 3.35 3.11
N SER A 186 6.05 4.06 3.27
CA SER A 186 7.16 4.12 2.33
C SER A 186 6.77 4.45 0.87
N PRO A 187 5.88 5.43 0.61
CA PRO A 187 5.49 5.74 -0.77
C PRO A 187 6.67 6.23 -1.61
N PRO A 188 6.82 5.78 -2.87
CA PRO A 188 7.68 6.42 -3.85
C PRO A 188 7.02 7.73 -4.32
N PHE A 189 7.53 8.89 -3.90
CA PHE A 189 7.01 10.16 -4.42
C PHE A 189 7.44 10.42 -5.86
N ASP A 190 8.61 9.90 -6.24
CA ASP A 190 9.15 9.88 -7.60
C ASP A 190 9.57 8.44 -7.95
N LEU A 191 8.87 7.83 -8.90
CA LEU A 191 9.11 6.46 -9.35
C LEU A 191 10.38 6.35 -10.20
N GLY A 192 10.70 7.38 -11.00
CA GLY A 192 11.85 7.37 -11.88
C GLY A 192 13.14 7.39 -11.07
N ARG A 193 13.27 8.35 -10.16
CA ARG A 193 14.40 8.44 -9.22
C ARG A 193 14.53 7.20 -8.35
N GLY A 194 13.40 6.69 -7.86
CA GLY A 194 13.37 5.43 -7.10
C GLY A 194 13.88 4.23 -7.91
N SER A 195 13.47 4.11 -9.17
CA SER A 195 13.96 3.06 -10.08
C SER A 195 15.47 3.17 -10.30
N ASP A 196 15.99 4.39 -10.52
CA ASP A 196 17.41 4.61 -10.77
C ASP A 196 18.25 4.27 -9.54
N ARG A 197 17.85 4.76 -8.36
CA ARG A 197 18.52 4.45 -7.09
C ARG A 197 18.47 2.96 -6.75
N MET A 198 17.37 2.28 -7.09
CA MET A 198 17.28 0.83 -6.88
C MET A 198 18.22 0.03 -7.82
N ALA A 199 18.67 0.61 -8.93
CA ALA A 199 19.62 -0.03 -9.83
C ALA A 199 21.09 0.07 -9.36
N GLU A 200 21.37 0.86 -8.32
CA GLU A 200 22.73 1.16 -7.86
C GLU A 200 23.20 0.26 -6.71
N GLY A 201 24.52 -0.05 -6.70
CA GLY A 201 25.20 -0.67 -5.56
C GLY A 201 24.51 -1.92 -5.01
N PHE A 202 24.34 -1.97 -3.68
CA PHE A 202 23.66 -3.07 -3.00
C PHE A 202 22.17 -3.15 -3.37
N ASN A 203 21.53 -2.02 -3.76
CA ASN A 203 20.10 -2.02 -4.07
C ASN A 203 19.76 -2.89 -5.29
N ASN A 204 20.72 -3.05 -6.21
CA ASN A 204 20.52 -3.86 -7.39
C ASN A 204 20.13 -5.31 -7.06
N LEU A 205 20.51 -5.84 -5.88
CA LEU A 205 20.07 -7.16 -5.41
C LEU A 205 18.53 -7.24 -5.25
N TYR A 206 17.90 -6.17 -4.74
CA TYR A 206 16.44 -6.07 -4.68
C TYR A 206 15.85 -6.00 -6.10
N THR A 207 16.41 -5.15 -6.96
CA THR A 207 16.00 -5.00 -8.37
C THR A 207 16.01 -6.33 -9.11
N GLN A 208 17.11 -7.10 -9.03
CA GLN A 208 17.20 -8.41 -9.68
C GLN A 208 16.17 -9.40 -9.12
N THR A 209 15.86 -9.33 -7.82
CA THR A 209 14.82 -10.17 -7.20
C THR A 209 13.43 -9.84 -7.76
N PHE A 210 13.09 -8.55 -7.87
CA PHE A 210 11.80 -8.11 -8.45
C PHE A 210 11.72 -8.46 -9.95
N LEU A 211 12.75 -8.13 -10.73
CA LEU A 211 12.80 -8.41 -12.16
C LEU A 211 12.64 -9.90 -12.45
N ARG A 212 13.27 -10.78 -11.67
CA ARG A 212 13.11 -12.23 -11.84
C ARG A 212 11.65 -12.67 -11.70
N ARG A 213 10.90 -12.09 -10.75
CA ARG A 213 9.48 -12.44 -10.56
C ARG A 213 8.59 -11.83 -11.65
N LEU A 214 8.81 -10.57 -12.00
CA LEU A 214 8.11 -9.87 -13.10
C LEU A 214 8.30 -10.59 -14.45
N LYS A 215 9.54 -10.99 -14.76
CA LYS A 215 9.85 -11.76 -15.98
C LYS A 215 9.18 -13.13 -15.96
N ARG A 216 9.14 -13.83 -14.83
CA ARG A 216 8.40 -15.11 -14.71
C ARG A 216 6.91 -14.91 -15.00
N LYS A 217 6.28 -13.85 -14.49
CA LYS A 217 4.88 -13.51 -14.80
C LYS A 217 4.68 -13.17 -16.27
N THR A 218 5.65 -12.49 -16.88
CA THR A 218 5.65 -12.20 -18.33
C THR A 218 5.67 -13.51 -19.12
N VAL A 219 6.59 -14.43 -18.78
CA VAL A 219 6.69 -15.74 -19.43
C VAL A 219 5.38 -16.53 -19.30
N ALA A 220 4.79 -16.55 -18.11
CA ALA A 220 3.53 -17.26 -17.85
C ALA A 220 2.35 -16.77 -18.72
N LYS A 221 2.43 -15.53 -19.23
CA LYS A 221 1.41 -14.92 -20.08
C LYS A 221 1.87 -14.64 -21.51
N THR A 222 2.97 -15.26 -21.96
CA THR A 222 3.59 -15.00 -23.29
C THR A 222 2.59 -15.07 -24.44
N ALA A 223 1.66 -16.04 -24.42
CA ALA A 223 0.65 -16.17 -25.46
C ALA A 223 -0.27 -14.94 -25.57
N LEU A 224 -0.56 -14.28 -24.44
CA LEU A 224 -1.38 -13.05 -24.39
C LEU A 224 -0.63 -11.82 -24.92
N TYR A 225 0.69 -11.91 -25.09
CA TYR A 225 1.53 -10.80 -25.53
C TYR A 225 1.91 -10.84 -27.01
N GLN A 226 1.43 -11.84 -27.75
CA GLN A 226 1.68 -11.94 -29.19
C GLN A 226 1.13 -10.70 -29.91
N GLY A 227 2.00 -10.02 -30.67
CA GLY A 227 1.66 -8.78 -31.37
C GLY A 227 1.59 -7.52 -30.48
N ILE A 228 1.80 -7.65 -29.17
CA ILE A 228 1.81 -6.54 -28.22
C ILE A 228 3.25 -6.24 -27.75
N LEU A 229 4.01 -7.27 -27.39
CA LEU A 229 5.34 -7.14 -26.81
C LEU A 229 6.40 -7.94 -27.55
N ASP A 230 7.60 -7.38 -27.62
CA ASP A 230 8.82 -8.14 -27.87
C ASP A 230 9.30 -8.78 -26.55
N VAL A 231 8.76 -9.98 -26.26
CA VAL A 231 9.03 -10.71 -25.01
C VAL A 231 10.54 -10.94 -24.79
N PRO A 232 11.35 -11.36 -25.78
CA PRO A 232 12.81 -11.39 -25.65
C PRO A 232 13.42 -10.10 -25.08
N THR A 233 13.02 -8.92 -25.57
CA THR A 233 13.52 -7.64 -25.05
C THR A 233 13.10 -7.41 -23.59
N VAL A 234 11.84 -7.74 -23.24
CA VAL A 234 11.37 -7.69 -21.84
C VAL A 234 12.22 -8.59 -20.93
N LEU A 235 12.52 -9.81 -21.39
CA LEU A 235 13.32 -10.78 -20.62
C LEU A 235 14.81 -10.38 -20.55
N ALA A 236 15.31 -9.57 -21.48
CA ALA A 236 16.67 -9.05 -21.46
C ALA A 236 16.86 -7.85 -20.50
N ALA A 237 15.79 -7.15 -20.10
CA ALA A 237 15.86 -5.96 -19.25
C ALA A 237 16.62 -6.20 -17.93
N ARG A 238 17.57 -5.33 -17.58
CA ARG A 238 18.41 -5.48 -16.38
C ARG A 238 18.05 -4.52 -15.24
N THR A 239 17.21 -3.53 -15.52
CA THR A 239 16.73 -2.53 -14.57
C THR A 239 15.20 -2.50 -14.59
N LEU A 240 14.57 -1.99 -13.52
CA LEU A 240 13.11 -1.79 -13.49
C LEU A 240 12.67 -0.84 -14.60
N ARG A 241 13.36 0.31 -14.77
CA ARG A 241 13.18 1.22 -15.91
C ARG A 241 13.22 0.52 -17.27
N GLY A 242 14.20 -0.36 -17.50
CA GLY A 242 14.29 -1.10 -18.75
C GLY A 242 13.13 -2.08 -18.94
N PHE A 243 12.69 -2.74 -17.86
CA PHE A 243 11.53 -3.63 -17.89
C PHE A 243 10.26 -2.84 -18.14
N ASP A 244 10.03 -1.75 -17.42
CA ASP A 244 8.87 -0.89 -17.56
C ASP A 244 8.79 -0.27 -18.96
N ASN A 245 9.92 0.09 -19.56
CA ASN A 245 9.98 0.58 -20.93
C ASN A 245 9.59 -0.51 -21.96
N ALA A 246 10.08 -1.73 -21.77
CA ALA A 246 9.83 -2.84 -22.69
C ALA A 246 8.46 -3.49 -22.49
N PHE A 247 7.87 -3.37 -21.30
CA PHE A 247 6.64 -4.08 -20.90
C PHE A 247 5.51 -3.11 -20.56
N LEU A 248 5.64 -2.29 -19.51
CA LEU A 248 4.53 -1.46 -19.02
C LEU A 248 4.14 -0.41 -20.04
N ALA A 249 5.11 0.30 -20.62
CA ALA A 249 4.84 1.33 -21.60
C ALA A 249 4.01 0.83 -22.79
N PRO A 250 4.40 -0.24 -23.51
CA PRO A 250 3.59 -0.77 -24.61
C PRO A 250 2.26 -1.40 -24.16
N VAL A 251 2.19 -2.11 -23.03
CA VAL A 251 0.91 -2.70 -22.55
C VAL A 251 -0.12 -1.62 -22.23
N TYR A 252 0.32 -0.47 -21.71
CA TYR A 252 -0.56 0.60 -21.22
C TYR A 252 -0.63 1.83 -22.12
N GLY A 253 0.11 1.83 -23.23
CA GLY A 253 0.17 2.95 -24.17
C GLY A 253 0.89 4.19 -23.65
N PHE A 254 1.80 4.04 -22.67
CA PHE A 254 2.74 5.12 -22.34
C PHE A 254 3.77 5.26 -23.45
N ARG A 255 4.30 6.47 -23.66
CA ARG A 255 5.35 6.71 -24.67
C ARG A 255 6.61 5.89 -24.38
N ASP A 256 7.01 5.85 -23.11
CA ASP A 256 8.22 5.21 -22.59
C ASP A 256 8.10 5.06 -21.06
N ALA A 257 9.14 4.54 -20.41
CA ALA A 257 9.16 4.42 -18.94
C ALA A 257 9.13 5.78 -18.23
N ASP A 258 9.73 6.84 -18.80
CA ASP A 258 9.75 8.18 -18.19
C ASP A 258 8.36 8.83 -18.20
N ASP A 259 7.62 8.66 -19.29
CA ASP A 259 6.22 9.06 -19.41
C ASP A 259 5.36 8.32 -18.37
N TYR A 260 5.54 7.00 -18.24
CA TYR A 260 4.90 6.22 -17.18
C TYR A 260 5.23 6.77 -15.78
N TYR A 261 6.52 6.99 -15.46
CA TYR A 261 6.92 7.48 -14.15
C TYR A 261 6.39 8.89 -13.89
N THR A 262 6.38 9.76 -14.88
CA THR A 262 5.81 11.10 -14.78
C THR A 262 4.33 11.03 -14.45
N GLN A 263 3.55 10.17 -15.11
CA GLN A 263 2.10 10.07 -14.87
C GLN A 263 1.74 9.30 -13.60
N ALA A 264 2.60 8.39 -13.15
CA ALA A 264 2.29 7.49 -12.04
C ALA A 264 2.87 7.93 -10.69
N SER A 265 3.88 8.80 -10.66
CA SER A 265 4.55 9.21 -9.43
C SER A 265 3.61 9.94 -8.47
N SER A 266 3.54 9.45 -7.23
CA SER A 266 2.53 9.90 -6.26
C SER A 266 2.73 11.33 -5.73
N GLY A 267 3.95 11.88 -5.78
CA GLY A 267 4.28 13.18 -5.18
C GLY A 267 3.41 14.32 -5.68
N GLN A 268 3.11 14.34 -6.98
CA GLN A 268 2.28 15.39 -7.62
C GLN A 268 0.80 15.35 -7.19
N PHE A 269 0.33 14.22 -6.65
CA PHE A 269 -1.07 14.03 -6.28
C PHE A 269 -1.35 14.41 -4.81
N LEU A 270 -0.31 14.63 -4.00
CA LEU A 270 -0.43 14.96 -2.57
C LEU A 270 -1.28 16.22 -2.33
N ALA A 271 -1.17 17.23 -3.19
CA ALA A 271 -1.93 18.47 -3.07
C ALA A 271 -3.44 18.28 -3.30
N GLY A 272 -3.84 17.22 -4.01
CA GLY A 272 -5.24 16.90 -4.31
C GLY A 272 -5.96 16.16 -3.18
N ILE A 273 -5.24 15.60 -2.20
CA ILE A 273 -5.84 14.78 -1.13
C ILE A 273 -6.75 15.66 -0.24
N ARG A 274 -7.97 15.18 0.01
CA ARG A 274 -9.01 15.86 0.83
C ARG A 274 -9.57 15.01 1.98
N VAL A 275 -8.89 13.92 2.33
CA VAL A 275 -9.24 13.05 3.46
C VAL A 275 -8.03 12.81 4.35
N PRO A 276 -8.21 12.65 5.67
CA PRO A 276 -7.13 12.37 6.61
C PRO A 276 -6.19 11.27 6.09
N THR A 277 -4.92 11.60 5.89
CA THR A 277 -3.93 10.67 5.35
C THR A 277 -2.62 10.74 6.11
N LEU A 278 -2.23 9.63 6.73
CA LEU A 278 -0.92 9.47 7.37
C LEU A 278 0.12 9.05 6.34
N ILE A 279 1.22 9.79 6.25
CA ILE A 279 2.34 9.52 5.35
C ILE A 279 3.54 9.08 6.18
N ILE A 280 3.90 7.80 6.12
CA ILE A 280 5.04 7.24 6.85
C ILE A 280 6.22 7.03 5.90
N ARG A 281 7.35 7.69 6.14
CA ARG A 281 8.51 7.61 5.25
C ARG A 281 9.82 7.83 6.01
N ALA A 282 10.71 6.83 6.04
CA ALA A 282 12.03 7.00 6.65
C ALA A 282 12.96 7.82 5.72
N LYS A 283 13.81 8.67 6.31
CA LYS A 283 14.84 9.42 5.55
C LYS A 283 15.97 8.52 5.06
N ASP A 284 16.29 7.46 5.78
CA ASP A 284 17.34 6.49 5.40
C ASP A 284 16.87 5.37 4.47
N ASP A 285 15.63 5.43 3.96
CA ASP A 285 15.09 4.37 3.12
C ASP A 285 16.01 4.12 1.91
N PRO A 286 16.52 2.87 1.73
CA PRO A 286 17.54 2.61 0.73
C PRO A 286 17.03 2.79 -0.71
N PHE A 287 15.72 2.74 -0.93
CA PHE A 287 15.15 2.75 -2.29
C PHE A 287 14.92 4.15 -2.83
N PHE A 288 14.94 5.19 -1.99
CA PHE A 288 14.62 6.55 -2.42
C PHE A 288 15.52 7.58 -1.75
N ASP A 289 15.71 8.72 -2.39
CA ASP A 289 16.51 9.78 -1.81
C ASP A 289 15.70 10.58 -0.78
N PRO A 290 16.23 10.91 0.41
CA PRO A 290 15.55 11.80 1.34
C PRO A 290 15.23 13.18 0.76
N ALA A 291 15.97 13.64 -0.26
CA ALA A 291 15.65 14.89 -0.97
C ALA A 291 14.35 14.81 -1.79
N ASP A 292 13.87 13.60 -2.10
CA ASP A 292 12.63 13.39 -2.84
C ASP A 292 11.37 13.54 -1.94
N ILE A 293 11.55 13.78 -0.63
CA ILE A 293 10.43 14.01 0.30
C ILE A 293 9.86 15.42 0.06
N PRO A 294 8.60 15.57 -0.38
CA PRO A 294 8.06 16.86 -0.79
C PRO A 294 7.51 17.62 0.42
N TYR A 295 8.40 18.08 1.31
CA TYR A 295 8.04 18.75 2.57
C TYR A 295 7.08 19.93 2.39
N ALA A 296 7.23 20.71 1.32
CA ALA A 296 6.38 21.86 1.05
C ALA A 296 4.90 21.47 0.97
N VAL A 297 4.54 20.45 0.17
CA VAL A 297 3.15 20.00 0.04
C VAL A 297 2.68 19.21 1.27
N LEU A 298 3.57 18.42 1.89
CA LEU A 298 3.25 17.67 3.11
C LEU A 298 2.86 18.60 4.28
N ASN A 299 3.51 19.76 4.40
CA ASN A 299 3.22 20.75 5.43
C ASN A 299 2.06 21.69 5.06
N ALA A 300 1.83 21.92 3.76
CA ALA A 300 0.79 22.84 3.29
C ALA A 300 -0.60 22.20 3.24
N ASN A 301 -0.71 20.89 2.98
CA ASN A 301 -2.01 20.23 2.91
C ASN A 301 -2.49 19.79 4.31
N PRO A 302 -3.58 20.38 4.87
CA PRO A 302 -4.04 20.10 6.23
C PRO A 302 -4.61 18.67 6.41
N PHE A 303 -4.87 17.94 5.32
CA PHE A 303 -5.32 16.55 5.38
C PHE A 303 -4.18 15.55 5.53
N LEU A 304 -2.92 16.00 5.42
CA LEU A 304 -1.76 15.14 5.50
C LEU A 304 -1.13 15.21 6.89
N THR A 305 -0.79 14.06 7.43
CA THR A 305 0.02 13.95 8.64
C THR A 305 1.33 13.25 8.28
N PRO A 306 2.44 13.99 8.14
CA PRO A 306 3.74 13.38 7.83
C PRO A 306 4.39 12.79 9.09
N ALA A 307 4.83 11.53 8.99
CA ALA A 307 5.61 10.81 10.00
C ALA A 307 6.94 10.38 9.37
N ILE A 308 7.96 11.23 9.53
CA ILE A 308 9.22 11.15 8.76
C ILE A 308 10.41 10.90 9.70
N PRO A 309 10.60 9.68 10.24
CA PRO A 309 11.73 9.40 11.11
C PRO A 309 13.06 9.39 10.36
N GLU A 310 14.16 9.67 11.07
CA GLU A 310 15.52 9.60 10.51
C GLU A 310 15.87 8.21 9.99
N LYS A 311 15.35 7.18 10.66
CA LYS A 311 15.65 5.77 10.38
C LYS A 311 14.38 4.96 10.20
N GLY A 312 14.49 3.83 9.51
CA GLY A 312 13.40 2.87 9.37
C GLY A 312 13.50 1.97 8.15
N GLY A 313 14.42 2.26 7.22
CA GLY A 313 14.58 1.50 5.99
C GLY A 313 13.31 1.49 5.13
N HIS A 314 13.27 0.60 4.14
CA HIS A 314 12.10 0.46 3.26
C HIS A 314 11.08 -0.50 3.85
N VAL A 315 9.97 0.02 4.38
CA VAL A 315 8.87 -0.79 4.96
C VAL A 315 9.37 -1.61 6.17
N GLY A 316 10.41 -1.09 6.83
CA GLY A 316 11.07 -1.74 7.95
C GLY A 316 10.43 -1.40 9.29
N PHE A 317 10.74 -0.20 9.78
CA PHE A 317 10.18 0.42 10.99
C PHE A 317 10.10 -0.53 12.20
N MET A 318 11.15 -1.31 12.44
CA MET A 318 11.22 -2.28 13.53
C MET A 318 11.86 -1.70 14.77
N GLU A 319 11.12 -1.72 15.88
CA GLU A 319 11.58 -1.30 17.22
C GLU A 319 12.10 -2.49 18.05
N GLY A 320 11.89 -3.71 17.58
CA GLY A 320 12.30 -4.94 18.24
C GLY A 320 11.62 -6.15 17.61
N VAL A 321 12.00 -7.35 18.03
CA VAL A 321 11.37 -8.59 17.54
C VAL A 321 9.88 -8.57 17.87
N GLY A 322 9.04 -8.65 16.83
CA GLY A 322 7.58 -8.57 16.95
C GLY A 322 7.03 -7.18 17.24
N LYS A 323 7.85 -6.11 17.15
CA LYS A 323 7.42 -4.72 17.35
C LYS A 323 7.67 -3.90 16.10
N PHE A 324 6.61 -3.66 15.35
CA PHE A 324 6.66 -2.93 14.07
C PHE A 324 5.86 -1.62 14.18
N TRP A 325 6.58 -0.51 14.14
CA TRP A 325 6.06 0.82 14.46
C TRP A 325 5.09 1.33 13.40
N ALA A 326 5.37 1.14 12.12
CA ALA A 326 4.54 1.68 11.04
C ALA A 326 3.13 1.08 11.05
N GLU A 327 3.00 -0.24 11.24
CA GLU A 327 1.72 -0.94 11.31
C GLU A 327 0.92 -0.55 12.56
N ARG A 328 1.60 -0.36 13.70
CA ARG A 328 0.99 0.15 14.93
C ARG A 328 0.43 1.56 14.72
N GLU A 329 1.23 2.49 14.19
CA GLU A 329 0.80 3.88 13.99
C GLU A 329 -0.29 3.97 12.90
N ALA A 330 -0.22 3.14 11.86
CA ALA A 330 -1.29 3.01 10.86
C ALA A 330 -2.62 2.62 11.52
N ALA A 331 -2.63 1.60 12.37
CA ALA A 331 -3.83 1.17 13.08
C ALA A 331 -4.34 2.22 14.07
N ARG A 332 -3.45 2.89 14.82
CA ARG A 332 -3.83 3.99 15.73
C ARG A 332 -4.48 5.15 14.98
N PHE A 333 -3.89 5.55 13.85
CA PHE A 333 -4.40 6.63 13.01
C PHE A 333 -5.77 6.28 12.44
N LEU A 334 -5.92 5.08 11.87
CA LEU A 334 -7.19 4.64 11.32
C LEU A 334 -8.27 4.49 12.40
N ASN A 335 -7.93 3.96 13.58
CA ASN A 335 -8.83 3.88 14.73
C ASN A 335 -9.36 5.25 15.15
N LEU A 336 -8.50 6.28 15.18
CA LEU A 336 -8.92 7.64 15.50
C LEU A 336 -9.92 8.20 14.46
N ASN A 337 -9.81 7.78 13.20
CA ASN A 337 -10.68 8.19 12.11
C ASN A 337 -11.92 7.28 11.94
N THR A 338 -12.27 6.47 12.95
CA THR A 338 -13.48 5.62 12.93
C THR A 338 -14.72 6.32 13.48
N ALA A 339 -14.55 7.29 14.38
CA ALA A 339 -15.64 7.98 15.06
C ALA A 339 -16.35 8.97 14.13
N ASP A 340 -17.67 9.10 14.31
CA ASP A 340 -18.44 10.19 13.71
C ASP A 340 -17.96 11.51 14.33
N THR A 341 -17.55 12.48 13.52
CA THR A 341 -17.56 13.90 13.91
C THR A 341 -19.00 14.41 14.02
N LYS A 342 -19.86 13.71 14.78
CA LYS A 342 -21.20 14.16 15.16
C LYS A 342 -21.22 14.87 16.52
N GLU A 343 -20.20 14.70 17.35
CA GLU A 343 -20.10 15.39 18.66
C GLU A 343 -19.79 16.90 18.59
N HIS A 344 -19.85 17.52 17.40
CA HIS A 344 -19.76 18.99 17.28
C HIS A 344 -21.06 19.68 16.89
N GLU A 345 -22.15 18.95 16.66
CA GLU A 345 -23.48 19.55 16.43
C GLU A 345 -24.35 19.59 17.70
N GLU A 346 -24.00 18.87 18.77
CA GLU A 346 -24.75 18.89 20.05
C GLU A 346 -24.13 19.81 21.12
N ARG A 347 -23.13 20.62 20.76
CA ARG A 347 -22.47 21.58 21.67
C ARG A 347 -22.53 23.05 21.24
N ASN A 348 -23.48 23.42 20.37
CA ASN A 348 -23.81 24.82 20.10
C ASN A 348 -25.28 25.11 20.41
#